data_AF-A0A9Q4KJK2-F1
#
_entry.id   AF-A0A9Q4KJK2-F1
#
_cell.length_a   1.000
_cell.length_b   1.000
_cell.length_c   1.000
_cell.angle_alpha   90.00
_cell.angle_beta   90.00
_cell.angle_gamma   90.00
#
_symmetry.space_group_name_H-M   'P 1'
#
loop_
_entity.id
_entity.type
_entity.pdbx_description
1 polymer ?
#
loop_
_entity_poly.entity_id
_entity_poly.type
_entity_poly.pdbx_seq_one_letter_code
_entity_poly.pdbx_strand_id
1 'polypeptide(L)' 'MDLQDKLARYLIFDSENNAYYFRNAKGKTVFKHKEENHFLKMGEIYDAFNKYNDEIKNTIDENSKSPFDE' A
#
# COMPACT_ATOMS: atom_id res chain seq x y z
N MET A 1 -6.73 -13.07 -5.97
CA MET A 1 -6.75 -12.21 -4.76
C MET A 1 -7.54 -10.98 -5.16
N ASP A 2 -8.68 -10.74 -4.53
CA ASP A 2 -9.55 -9.61 -4.90
C ASP A 2 -8.80 -8.29 -4.81
N LEU A 3 -9.19 -7.30 -5.61
CA LEU A 3 -8.59 -5.96 -5.56
C LEU A 3 -8.71 -5.35 -4.14
N GLN A 4 -9.79 -5.65 -3.42
CA GLN A 4 -9.97 -5.24 -2.03
C GLN A 4 -8.92 -5.87 -1.09
N ASP A 5 -8.44 -7.07 -1.39
CA ASP A 5 -7.37 -7.72 -0.62
C ASP A 5 -6.01 -7.06 -0.86
N LYS A 6 -5.85 -6.22 -1.89
CA LYS A 6 -4.63 -5.44 -2.12
C LYS A 6 -4.60 -4.15 -1.30
N LEU A 7 -5.71 -3.71 -0.71
CA LEU A 7 -5.72 -2.51 0.13
C LEU A 7 -4.89 -2.72 1.41
N ALA A 8 -3.96 -1.80 1.63
CA ALA A 8 -3.15 -1.77 2.83
C ALA A 8 -3.94 -1.17 4.00
N ARG A 9 -3.92 -1.86 5.13
CA ARG A 9 -4.56 -1.44 6.40
C ARG A 9 -3.55 -1.17 7.51
N TYR A 10 -2.39 -1.81 7.44
CA TYR A 10 -1.35 -1.68 8.45
C TYR A 10 -0.03 -1.31 7.78
N LEU A 11 0.66 -0.33 8.35
CA LEU A 11 2.04 0.04 8.03
C LEU A 11 2.93 -0.51 9.15
N ILE A 12 3.92 -1.31 8.77
CA ILE A 12 4.90 -1.89 9.70
C ILE A 12 6.27 -1.32 9.33
N PHE A 13 6.93 -0.69 10.30
CA PHE A 13 8.32 -0.25 10.16
C PHE A 13 9.23 -1.20 10.93
N ASP A 14 10.31 -1.62 10.29
CA ASP A 14 11.35 -2.50 10.82
C ASP A 14 12.67 -1.74 10.78
N SER A 15 13.02 -1.18 11.95
CA SER A 15 14.22 -0.37 12.12
C SER A 15 15.51 -1.19 12.03
N GLU A 16 15.47 -2.48 12.37
CA GLU A 16 16.66 -3.35 12.33
C GLU A 16 17.10 -3.57 10.89
N ASN A 17 16.15 -3.71 9.97
CA ASN A 17 16.41 -3.92 8.55
C ASN A 17 16.28 -2.65 7.70
N ASN A 18 16.00 -1.50 8.31
CA ASN A 18 15.65 -0.25 7.64
C ASN A 18 14.63 -0.49 6.51
N ALA A 19 13.51 -1.09 6.88
CA ALA A 19 12.49 -1.57 5.96
C ALA A 19 11.09 -1.17 6.42
N TYR A 20 10.14 -1.16 5.48
CA TYR A 20 8.73 -1.05 5.80
C TYR A 20 7.87 -1.98 4.94
N TYR A 21 6.73 -2.34 5.49
CA TYR A 21 5.80 -3.30 4.90
C TYR A 21 4.37 -2.79 5.05
N PHE A 22 3.56 -3.03 4.03
CA PHE A 22 2.13 -2.80 4.12
C PHE A 22 1.41 -4.14 4.20
N ARG A 23 0.47 -4.27 5.14
CA ARG A 23 -0.37 -5.46 5.27
C ARG A 23 -1.84 -5.13 5.08
N ASN A 24 -2.57 -6.04 4.48
CA ASN A 24 -4.02 -5.93 4.33
C ASN A 24 -4.78 -6.36 5.60
N ALA A 25 -6.11 -6.29 5.57
CA ALA A 25 -6.97 -6.68 6.69
C ALA A 25 -6.82 -8.16 7.10
N LYS A 26 -6.39 -9.04 6.18
CA LYS A 26 -6.15 -10.46 6.41
C LYS A 26 -4.74 -10.74 6.98
N GLY A 27 -3.96 -9.69 7.27
CA GLY A 27 -2.59 -9.80 7.76
C GLY A 27 -1.56 -10.21 6.71
N LYS A 28 -1.92 -10.27 5.42
CA LYS A 28 -0.98 -10.58 4.33
C LYS A 28 -0.20 -9.34 3.94
N THR A 29 1.10 -9.50 3.72
CA THR A 29 1.95 -8.43 3.17
C THR A 29 1.61 -8.21 1.70
N VAL A 30 1.23 -6.97 1.37
CA VAL A 30 0.85 -6.56 0.01
C VAL A 30 1.90 -5.64 -0.62
N PHE A 31 2.80 -5.09 0.20
CA PHE A 31 3.93 -4.29 -0.24
C PHE A 31 5.09 -4.46 0.75
N LYS A 32 6.33 -4.45 0.24
CA LYS A 32 7.56 -4.48 1.02
C LYS A 32 8.59 -3.58 0.35
N HIS A 33 9.25 -2.76 1.16
CA HIS A 33 10.40 -1.97 0.75
C HIS A 33 11.51 -2.07 1.79
N LYS A 34 12.75 -2.17 1.33
CA LYS A 34 13.95 -2.18 2.16
C LYS A 34 14.91 -1.14 1.58
N GLU A 35 15.42 -0.27 2.43
CA GLU A 35 16.35 0.78 2.04
C GLU A 35 17.74 0.48 2.61
N GLU A 36 18.76 0.52 1.76
CA GLU A 36 20.12 0.13 2.14
C GLU A 36 21.07 1.34 2.25
N ASN A 37 20.72 2.49 1.68
CA ASN A 37 21.64 3.63 1.56
C ASN A 37 21.33 4.79 2.51
N HIS A 38 20.07 4.96 2.92
CA HIS A 38 19.67 6.10 3.75
C HIS A 38 18.62 5.72 4.80
N PHE A 39 18.58 6.47 5.90
CA PHE A 39 17.55 6.28 6.92
C PHE A 39 16.17 6.62 6.37
N LEU A 40 15.25 5.68 6.50
CA LEU A 40 13.86 5.91 6.16
C LEU A 40 13.23 6.93 7.12
N LYS A 41 12.58 7.96 6.56
CA LYS A 41 11.83 8.93 7.35
C LYS A 41 10.36 8.53 7.41
N MET A 42 9.77 8.60 8.60
CA MET A 42 8.37 8.24 8.80
C MET A 42 7.39 9.00 7.90
N GLY A 43 7.67 10.27 7.59
CA GLY A 43 6.87 11.05 6.65
C GLY A 43 6.84 10.43 5.25
N GLU A 44 8.01 10.06 4.72
CA GLU A 44 8.12 9.44 3.39
C GLU A 44 7.44 8.06 3.35
N ILE A 45 7.53 7.29 4.44
CA ILE A 45 6.86 5.99 4.55
C ILE A 45 5.32 6.17 4.55
N TYR A 46 4.81 7.19 5.26
CA TYR A 46 3.38 7.47 5.33
C TYR A 46 2.82 7.95 3.98
N ASP A 47 3.58 8.80 3.27
CA ASP A 47 3.21 9.25 1.93
C ASP A 47 3.16 8.07 0.95
N ALA A 48 4.14 7.16 1.02
CA ALA A 48 4.14 5.93 0.23
C ALA A 48 2.92 5.04 0.53
N PHE A 49 2.48 4.97 1.80
CA PHE A 49 1.29 4.22 2.20
C PHE A 49 0.00 4.80 1.62
N ASN A 50 -0.16 6.12 1.68
CA ASN A 50 -1.33 6.79 1.11
C ASN A 50 -1.37 6.62 -0.40
N LYS A 51 -0.25 6.88 -1.08
CA LYS A 51 -0.12 6.73 -2.52
C LYS A 51 -0.47 5.31 -2.97
N TYR A 52 0.08 4.29 -2.30
CA TYR A 52 -0.23 2.89 -2.60
C TYR A 52 -1.73 2.62 -2.50
N ASN A 53 -2.38 3.08 -1.44
CA ASN A 53 -3.81 2.85 -1.26
C ASN A 53 -4.66 3.62 -2.28
N ASP A 54 -4.27 4.83 -2.64
CA ASP A 54 -5.01 5.63 -3.62
C ASP A 54 -4.90 5.03 -5.03
N GLU A 55 -3.72 4.52 -5.42
CA GLU A 55 -3.56 3.77 -6.67
C GLU A 55 -4.48 2.53 -6.74
N ILE A 56 -4.58 1.77 -5.63
CA ILE A 56 -5.45 0.60 -5.57
C ILE A 56 -6.93 0.99 -5.61
N LYS A 57 -7.34 2.05 -4.90
CA LYS A 57 -8.72 2.56 -4.95
C LYS A 57 -9.10 3.05 -6.34
N ASN A 58 -8.24 3.83 -6.98
CA ASN A 58 -8.47 4.28 -8.35
C ASN A 58 -8.65 3.09 -9.30
N THR A 59 -7.82 2.05 -9.15
CA THR A 59 -7.98 0.82 -9.93
C THR A 59 -9.34 0.15 -9.67
N ILE A 60 -9.81 0.12 -8.41
CA ILE A 60 -11.13 -0.42 -8.08
C ILE A 60 -12.24 0.42 -8.71
N ASP A 61 -12.17 1.74 -8.61
CA ASP A 61 -13.16 2.67 -9.15
C ASP A 61 -13.22 2.58 -10.68
N GLU A 62 -12.09 2.54 -11.38
CA GLU A 62 -12.04 2.37 -12.85
C GLU A 62 -12.64 1.04 -13.30
N ASN A 63 -12.43 -0.04 -12.54
CA ASN A 63 -13.03 -1.36 -12.83
C ASN A 63 -14.49 -1.47 -12.38
N SER A 64 -14.97 -0.54 -11.55
CA SER A 64 -16.37 -0.50 -11.07
C SER A 64 -17.24 0.44 -11.90
N LYS A 65 -16.65 1.30 -12.74
CA LYS A 65 -17.39 2.08 -13.73
C LYS A 65 -18.03 1.13 -14.74
N SER A 66 -19.33 0.95 -14.60
CA SER A 66 -20.18 0.20 -15.49
C SER A 66 -20.19 0.86 -16.87
N PRO A 67 -20.25 0.13 -18.00
CA PRO A 67 -20.40 0.71 -19.35
C PRO A 67 -21.78 1.36 -19.58
N PHE A 68 -22.50 1.71 -18.52
CA PHE A 68 -23.83 2.32 -18.53
C PHE A 68 -23.86 3.69 -17.82
N ASP A 69 -22.71 4.23 -17.40
CA ASP A 69 -22.57 5.63 -16.96
C ASP A 69 -22.18 6.53 -18.15
N GLU A 70 -23.04 6.57 -19.18
CA GLU A 70 -23.11 7.64 -20.19
C GLU A 70 -24.44 8.39 -20.07
#